data_AF-X1KVZ5-F1
#
_entry.id   AF-X1KVZ5-F1
#
_cell.length_a   1.000
_cell.length_b   1.000
_cell.length_c   1.000
_cell.angle_alpha   90.00
_cell.angle_beta   90.00
_cell.angle_gamma   90.00
#
_symmetry.space_group_name_H-M   'P 1'
#
loop_
_entity.id
_entity.type
_entity.pdbx_description
1 polymer ?
#
loop_
_entity_poly.entity_id
_entity_poly.type
_entity_poly.pdbx_seq_one_letter_code
_entity_poly.pdbx_strand_id
1 'polypeptide(L)'
;MGMLGHSLETMENCRIGWGRVKEMGATNLVVEHQPLVLECGKLKLGEPREKRVQRQIDGTGFITDCQIGDFVSFHWDWACEMLSPRQVQNLERYTRYHLELANQTL
;
A
#
# COMPACT_ATOMS: atom_id res chain seq x y z
N MET A 1 13.23 20.40 -6.30
CA MET A 1 12.26 19.44 -5.75
C MET A 1 10.94 20.19 -5.55
N GLY A 2 10.13 20.31 -6.60
CA GLY A 2 8.95 21.19 -6.63
C GLY A 2 7.70 20.54 -6.04
N MET A 3 6.64 21.35 -5.86
CA MET A 3 5.30 21.04 -5.33
C MET A 3 4.68 19.69 -5.76
N LEU A 4 5.04 19.15 -6.93
CA LEU A 4 4.59 17.85 -7.43
C LEU A 4 5.16 16.65 -6.64
N GLY A 5 6.38 16.75 -6.10
CA GLY A 5 7.01 15.67 -5.34
C GLY A 5 6.29 15.37 -4.03
N HIS A 6 5.90 16.43 -3.30
CA HIS A 6 5.09 16.29 -2.08
C HIS A 6 3.69 15.75 -2.41
N SER A 7 3.13 16.09 -3.58
CA SER A 7 1.81 15.61 -3.98
C SER A 7 1.80 14.10 -4.21
N LEU A 8 2.81 13.55 -4.92
CA LEU A 8 2.91 12.10 -5.17
C LEU A 8 3.10 11.30 -3.88
N GLU A 9 3.97 11.77 -2.98
CA GLU A 9 4.21 11.13 -1.68
C GLU A 9 2.93 11.09 -0.83
N THR A 10 2.20 12.21 -0.75
CA THR A 10 0.91 12.25 -0.07
C THR A 10 -0.09 11.30 -0.72
N MET A 11 -0.19 11.25 -2.06
CA MET A 11 -1.10 10.33 -2.75
C MET A 11 -0.76 8.86 -2.48
N GLU A 12 0.53 8.50 -2.45
CA GLU A 12 1.01 7.16 -2.12
C GLU A 12 0.67 6.76 -0.68
N ASN A 13 0.83 7.69 0.28
CA ASN A 13 0.56 7.39 1.68
C ASN A 13 -0.94 7.43 2.01
N CYS A 14 -1.72 8.31 1.36
CA CYS A 14 -3.16 8.46 1.60
C CYS A 14 -4.02 7.43 0.86
N ARG A 15 -3.54 6.82 -0.24
CA ARG A 15 -4.29 5.73 -0.86
C ARG A 15 -4.22 4.48 0.03
N ILE A 16 -5.21 3.62 -0.09
CA ILE A 16 -5.10 2.28 0.48
C ILE A 16 -4.09 1.50 -0.36
N GLY A 17 -2.96 1.17 0.26
CA GLY A 17 -1.98 0.24 -0.27
C GLY A 17 -2.28 -1.18 0.20
N TRP A 18 -1.71 -2.16 -0.50
CA TRP A 18 -1.69 -3.54 -0.04
C TRP A 18 -0.38 -4.19 -0.43
N GLY A 19 0.05 -5.17 0.35
CA GLY A 19 1.30 -5.88 0.11
C GLY A 19 1.29 -7.25 0.74
N ARG A 20 2.18 -8.11 0.26
CA ARG A 20 2.39 -9.45 0.78
C ARG A 20 3.40 -9.39 1.92
N VAL A 21 3.07 -9.96 3.07
CA VAL A 21 3.99 -10.00 4.23
C VAL A 21 5.19 -10.88 3.89
N LYS A 22 6.38 -10.29 4.02
CA LYS A 22 7.68 -10.93 3.81
C LYS A 22 8.34 -11.27 5.15
N GLU A 23 8.22 -10.35 6.10
CA GLU A 23 8.79 -10.51 7.44
C GLU A 23 7.84 -9.97 8.51
N MET A 24 7.95 -10.54 9.71
CA MET A 24 7.16 -10.16 10.87
C MET A 24 8.07 -9.74 12.02
N GLY A 25 7.97 -8.48 12.43
CA GLY A 25 8.55 -7.96 13.66
C GLY A 25 7.55 -7.96 14.81
N ALA A 26 8.03 -7.58 16.00
CA ALA A 26 7.17 -7.50 17.19
C ALA A 26 6.03 -6.48 17.04
N THR A 27 6.30 -5.31 16.46
CA THR A 27 5.31 -4.22 16.31
C THR A 27 5.07 -3.79 14.87
N ASN A 28 5.80 -4.38 13.92
CA ASN A 28 5.73 -4.03 12.51
C ASN A 28 5.78 -5.27 11.60
N LEU A 29 5.40 -5.08 10.35
CA LEU A 29 5.50 -6.03 9.26
C LEU A 29 6.37 -5.41 8.16
N VAL A 30 7.12 -6.24 7.46
CA VAL A 30 7.71 -5.86 6.16
C VAL A 30 6.85 -6.47 5.08
N VAL A 31 6.30 -5.63 4.21
CA VAL A 31 5.44 -6.04 3.10
C VAL A 31 6.09 -5.71 1.77
N GLU A 32 5.98 -6.62 0.80
CA GLU A 32 6.29 -6.37 -0.60
C GLU A 32 5.04 -5.80 -1.26
N HIS A 33 5.11 -4.56 -1.74
CA HIS A 33 3.99 -3.84 -2.34
C HIS A 33 4.40 -3.11 -3.61
N GLN A 34 3.44 -2.81 -4.47
CA GLN A 34 3.66 -1.93 -5.61
C GLN A 34 3.36 -0.48 -5.21
N PRO A 35 4.33 0.44 -5.31
CA PRO A 35 4.13 1.84 -4.97
C PRO A 35 3.49 2.62 -6.10
N LEU A 36 2.89 3.76 -5.79
CA LEU A 36 2.51 4.74 -6.78
C LEU A 36 3.76 5.48 -7.30
N VAL A 37 3.92 5.53 -8.61
CA VAL A 37 5.00 6.26 -9.28
C VAL A 37 4.43 7.14 -10.39
N LEU A 38 5.11 8.25 -10.67
CA LEU A 38 4.82 9.10 -11.82
C LEU A 38 5.88 8.81 -12.90
N GLU A 39 5.46 8.24 -14.02
CA GLU A 39 6.34 7.92 -15.13
C GLU A 39 5.74 8.42 -16.44
N CYS A 40 6.55 9.11 -17.25
CA CYS A 40 6.10 9.71 -18.51
C CYS A 40 4.83 10.59 -18.34
N GLY A 41 4.71 11.28 -17.21
CA GLY A 41 3.57 12.15 -16.91
C GLY A 41 2.29 11.42 -16.50
N LYS A 42 2.34 10.10 -16.26
CA LYS A 42 1.19 9.30 -15.84
C LYS A 42 1.48 8.53 -14.55
N LEU A 43 0.48 8.46 -13.68
CA LEU A 43 0.51 7.67 -12.46
C LEU A 43 0.35 6.20 -12.79
N LYS A 44 1.19 5.34 -12.19
CA LYS A 44 1.08 3.89 -12.28
C LYS A 44 1.53 3.21 -10.99
N LEU A 45 1.20 1.93 -10.88
CA LEU A 45 1.85 1.05 -9.91
C LEU A 45 3.24 0.71 -10.44
N GLY A 46 4.27 1.01 -9.64
CA GLY A 46 5.66 0.73 -9.95
C GLY A 46 6.08 -0.70 -9.60
N GLU A 47 7.37 -0.95 -9.71
CA GLU A 47 7.95 -2.25 -9.36
C GLU A 47 7.74 -2.58 -7.87
N PRO A 48 7.54 -3.88 -7.53
CA PRO A 48 7.44 -4.31 -6.15
C PRO A 48 8.64 -3.84 -5.32
N ARG A 49 8.36 -3.28 -4.14
CA ARG A 49 9.36 -2.88 -3.16
C ARG A 49 8.90 -3.22 -1.75
N GLU A 50 9.86 -3.36 -0.85
CA GLU A 50 9.56 -3.55 0.56
C GLU A 50 9.14 -2.24 1.23
N LYS A 51 8.14 -2.33 2.10
CA LYS A 51 7.69 -1.25 2.98
C LYS A 51 7.45 -1.80 4.38
N ARG A 52 7.88 -1.04 5.38
CA ARG A 52 7.57 -1.33 6.78
C ARG A 52 6.24 -0.70 7.15
N VAL A 53 5.36 -1.47 7.76
CA VAL A 53 4.07 -1.00 8.30
C VAL A 53 3.92 -1.44 9.75
N GLN A 54 3.40 -0.57 10.60
CA GLN A 54 3.07 -0.86 11.99
C GLN A 54 1.84 -1.75 12.05
N ARG A 55 1.90 -2.82 12.84
CA ARG A 55 0.74 -3.71 13.10
C ARG A 55 0.09 -3.45 14.45
N GLN A 56 0.81 -2.82 15.39
CA GLN A 56 0.30 -2.49 16.72
C GLN A 56 1.10 -1.37 17.38
N ILE A 57 0.45 -0.66 18.31
CA ILE A 57 1.05 0.22 19.32
C ILE A 57 0.57 -0.28 20.69
N ASP A 58 1.49 -0.44 21.63
CA ASP A 58 1.18 -0.87 23.00
C ASP A 58 0.32 -2.14 23.09
N GLY A 59 0.59 -3.11 22.21
CA GLY A 59 -0.14 -4.38 22.14
C GLY A 59 -1.53 -4.29 21.47
N THR A 60 -1.94 -3.12 21.02
CA THR A 60 -3.23 -2.89 20.35
C THR A 60 -3.00 -2.67 18.85
N GLY A 61 -3.67 -3.47 18.03
CA GLY A 61 -3.55 -3.43 16.57
C GLY A 61 -4.77 -4.05 15.90
N PHE A 62 -4.93 -3.83 14.60
CA PHE A 62 -6.04 -4.40 13.83
C PHE A 62 -5.75 -5.81 13.30
N ILE A 63 -4.49 -6.25 13.35
CA ILE A 63 -4.05 -7.50 12.74
C ILE A 63 -3.35 -8.37 13.80
N THR A 64 -4.03 -9.42 14.24
CA THR A 64 -3.56 -10.34 15.28
C THR A 64 -2.95 -11.63 14.71
N ASP A 65 -3.58 -12.20 13.67
CA ASP A 65 -3.31 -13.59 13.22
C ASP A 65 -2.62 -13.68 11.85
N CYS A 66 -1.93 -12.61 11.44
CA CYS A 66 -1.23 -12.55 10.16
C CYS A 66 0.04 -13.39 10.16
N GLN A 67 0.35 -14.00 9.01
CA GLN A 67 1.52 -14.82 8.76
C GLN A 67 2.32 -14.33 7.55
N ILE A 68 3.57 -14.79 7.44
CA ILE A 68 4.38 -14.57 6.24
C ILE A 68 3.66 -15.18 5.03
N GLY A 69 3.49 -14.37 3.99
CA GLY A 69 2.80 -14.75 2.77
C GLY A 69 1.37 -14.23 2.66
N ASP A 70 0.75 -13.79 3.76
CA ASP A 70 -0.57 -13.16 3.75
C ASP A 70 -0.51 -11.78 3.09
N PHE A 71 -1.66 -11.33 2.58
CA PHE A 71 -1.82 -9.97 2.13
C PHE A 71 -2.43 -9.11 3.22
N VAL A 72 -1.91 -7.91 3.39
CA VAL A 72 -2.48 -6.90 4.28
C VAL A 72 -2.70 -5.61 3.53
N SER A 73 -3.75 -4.89 3.92
CA SER A 73 -3.94 -3.49 3.54
C SER A 73 -3.23 -2.57 4.51
N PHE A 74 -2.84 -1.40 4.02
CA PHE A 74 -2.28 -0.36 4.85
C PHE A 74 -2.68 1.03 4.34
N HIS A 75 -2.72 1.97 5.26
CA HIS A 75 -2.88 3.39 4.99
C HIS A 75 -1.77 4.12 5.75
N TRP A 76 -0.99 4.93 5.03
CA TRP A 76 0.32 5.40 5.49
C TRP A 76 1.23 4.22 5.87
N ASP A 77 1.77 4.22 7.08
CA ASP A 77 2.60 3.16 7.61
C ASP A 77 1.84 2.30 8.62
N TRP A 78 0.50 2.25 8.55
CA TRP A 78 -0.32 1.48 9.48
C TRP A 78 -1.04 0.34 8.75
N ALA A 79 -0.86 -0.88 9.25
CA ALA A 79 -1.54 -2.07 8.73
C ALA A 79 -2.97 -2.12 9.27
N CYS A 80 -3.95 -2.22 8.37
CA CYS A 80 -5.37 -2.05 8.70
C CYS A 80 -6.15 -3.37 8.73
N GLU A 81 -5.92 -4.26 7.77
CA GLU A 81 -6.73 -5.49 7.62
C GLU A 81 -5.93 -6.58 6.89
N MET A 82 -6.16 -7.85 7.23
CA MET A 82 -5.77 -8.98 6.38
C MET A 82 -6.72 -9.11 5.20
N LEU A 83 -6.19 -9.41 4.03
CA LEU A 83 -6.94 -9.45 2.78
C LEU A 83 -7.05 -10.87 2.27
N SER A 84 -8.28 -11.29 2.00
CA SER A 84 -8.55 -12.47 1.18
C SER A 84 -8.07 -12.24 -0.27
N PRO A 85 -7.82 -13.31 -1.04
CA PRO A 85 -7.47 -13.18 -2.46
C PRO A 85 -8.48 -12.36 -3.27
N ARG A 86 -9.78 -12.45 -2.94
CA ARG A 86 -10.84 -11.66 -3.59
C ARG A 86 -10.72 -10.17 -3.26
N GLN A 87 -10.41 -9.82 -2.01
CA GLN A 87 -10.19 -8.41 -1.62
C GLN A 87 -8.96 -7.83 -2.31
N VAL A 88 -7.87 -8.60 -2.44
CA VAL A 88 -6.67 -8.19 -3.20
C VAL A 88 -7.02 -7.89 -4.66
N GLN A 89 -7.74 -8.78 -5.33
CA GLN A 89 -8.17 -8.58 -6.72
C GLN A 89 -9.07 -7.34 -6.88
N ASN A 90 -9.98 -7.12 -5.93
CA ASN A 90 -10.85 -5.94 -5.94
C ASN A 90 -10.03 -4.65 -5.74
N LEU A 91 -9.11 -4.62 -4.77
CA LEU A 91 -8.23 -3.49 -4.54
C LEU A 91 -7.42 -3.16 -5.78
N GLU A 92 -6.78 -4.16 -6.39
CA GLU A 92 -6.04 -3.98 -7.63
C GLU A 92 -6.93 -3.40 -8.74
N ARG A 93 -8.11 -3.99 -8.98
CA ARG A 93 -9.05 -3.52 -9.99
C ARG A 93 -9.44 -2.06 -9.80
N TYR A 94 -9.88 -1.69 -8.60
CA TYR A 94 -10.37 -0.34 -8.34
C TYR A 94 -9.23 0.68 -8.27
N THR A 95 -8.04 0.30 -7.79
CA THR A 95 -6.86 1.15 -7.88
C THR A 95 -6.52 1.44 -9.33
N ARG A 96 -6.45 0.42 -10.20
CA ARG A 96 -6.18 0.64 -11.64
C ARG A 96 -7.22 1.56 -12.28
N TYR A 97 -8.50 1.33 -12.03
CA TYR A 97 -9.59 2.20 -12.50
C TYR A 97 -9.41 3.67 -12.06
N HIS A 98 -9.10 3.92 -10.78
CA HIS A 98 -8.88 5.29 -10.30
C HIS A 98 -7.61 5.93 -10.86
N LEU A 99 -6.55 5.15 -11.11
CA LEU A 99 -5.35 5.65 -11.78
C LEU A 99 -5.65 6.05 -13.22
N GLU A 100 -6.42 5.25 -13.96
CA GLU A 100 -6.88 5.58 -15.31
C GLU A 100 -7.66 6.90 -15.33
N LEU A 101 -8.59 7.10 -14.40
CA LEU A 101 -9.33 8.35 -14.27
C LEU A 101 -8.43 9.54 -13.93
N ALA A 102 -7.56 9.41 -12.91
CA ALA A 102 -6.64 10.48 -12.51
C ALA A 102 -5.71 10.89 -13.67
N ASN A 103 -5.26 9.91 -14.45
CA ASN A 103 -4.43 10.10 -15.64
C ASN A 103 -5.11 10.86 -16.78
N GLN A 104 -6.43 11.07 -16.76
CA GLN A 104 -7.12 11.91 -17.75
C GLN A 104 -6.93 13.41 -17.47
N THR A 105 -6.50 13.76 -16.26
CA THR A 105 -6.36 15.15 -15.80
C THR A 105 -4.92 15.60 -15.53
N LEU A 106 -3.95 14.71 -15.77
CA LEU A 106 -2.51 14.96 -15.61
C LEU A 106 -1.82 15.35 -16.91
#